data_AF-A0A4U9HUX3-F1
#
_entry.id   AF-A0A4U9HUX3-F1
#
_cell.length_a   1.000
_cell.length_b   1.000
_cell.length_c   1.000
_cell.angle_alpha   90.00
_cell.angle_beta   90.00
_cell.angle_gamma   90.00
#
_symmetry.space_group_name_H-M   'P 1'
#
loop_
_entity.id
_entity.type
_entity.pdbx_description
1 polymer ?
#
loop_
_entity_poly.entity_id
_entity_poly.type
_entity_poly.pdbx_seq_one_letter_code
_entity_poly.pdbx_strand_id
1 'polypeptide(L)'
;MHQSMKMVFLGMLSLVMAQAAQAAQSGGSHQSMQMSHGEMKAEQQVISATGIVKDVDLHNKKITIAHDAIPAIGWPAMTMRFTFTTQDEGITALKT
;
A
#
# COMPACT_ATOMS: atom_id res chain seq x y z
N MET A 1 29.69 -25.39 -5.45
CA MET A 1 30.71 -25.22 -6.51
C MET A 1 30.19 -25.85 -7.79
N HIS A 2 29.96 -24.99 -8.79
CA HIS A 2 29.80 -25.22 -10.24
C HIS A 2 28.75 -26.21 -10.74
N GLN A 3 27.79 -25.71 -11.52
CA GLN A 3 27.89 -25.84 -12.99
C GLN A 3 26.88 -24.91 -13.69
N SER A 4 27.39 -23.97 -14.47
CA SER A 4 26.65 -23.14 -15.44
C SER A 4 26.70 -23.79 -16.82
N MET A 5 25.58 -23.79 -17.56
CA MET A 5 25.50 -24.29 -18.93
C MET A 5 24.60 -23.34 -19.74
N LYS A 6 25.18 -22.28 -20.32
CA LYS A 6 25.65 -22.15 -21.72
C LYS A 6 24.51 -22.13 -22.76
N MET A 7 24.28 -20.91 -23.27
CA MET A 7 23.50 -20.54 -24.46
C MET A 7 23.90 -21.32 -25.71
N VAL A 8 22.93 -21.72 -26.54
CA VAL A 8 23.15 -22.11 -27.95
C VAL A 8 21.97 -21.67 -28.84
N PHE A 9 22.29 -20.73 -29.74
CA PHE A 9 21.91 -20.54 -31.15
C PHE A 9 20.47 -20.73 -31.70
N LEU A 10 19.93 -19.60 -32.20
CA LEU A 10 19.55 -19.29 -33.59
C LEU A 10 19.09 -20.46 -34.50
N GLY A 11 17.84 -20.42 -34.96
CA GLY A 11 17.30 -21.28 -36.02
C GLY A 11 16.18 -20.59 -36.80
N MET A 12 16.41 -20.46 -38.11
CA MET A 12 15.63 -19.74 -39.13
C MET A 12 14.21 -20.27 -39.40
N LEU A 13 13.34 -19.31 -39.79
CA LEU A 13 12.48 -19.30 -40.99
C LEU A 13 11.65 -20.56 -41.32
N SER A 14 10.33 -20.45 -41.19
CA SER A 14 9.38 -21.20 -42.03
C SER A 14 8.15 -20.35 -42.37
N LEU A 15 7.71 -20.55 -43.60
CA LEU A 15 6.93 -19.66 -44.45
C LEU A 15 5.49 -20.18 -44.59
N VAL A 16 4.51 -19.28 -44.47
CA VAL A 16 3.18 -19.21 -45.14
C VAL A 16 2.21 -20.42 -45.01
N MET A 17 1.00 -20.15 -44.49
CA MET A 17 -0.22 -20.21 -45.30
C MET A 17 -1.46 -19.65 -44.58
N ALA A 18 -2.18 -18.80 -45.30
CA ALA A 18 -3.39 -18.12 -44.89
C ALA A 18 -4.59 -19.07 -44.81
N GLN A 19 -5.45 -18.88 -43.81
CA GLN A 19 -6.88 -19.16 -43.95
C GLN A 19 -7.66 -17.97 -43.41
N ALA A 20 -8.15 -17.17 -44.35
CA ALA A 20 -9.20 -16.19 -44.13
C ALA A 20 -10.54 -16.93 -44.13
N ALA A 21 -11.23 -16.93 -42.99
CA ALA A 21 -12.66 -17.17 -42.95
C ALA A 21 -13.26 -16.55 -41.68
N GLN A 22 -14.03 -15.49 -41.90
CA GLN A 22 -15.32 -15.21 -41.23
C GLN A 22 -15.19 -14.70 -39.78
N ALA A 23 -15.13 -13.38 -39.57
CA ALA A 23 -16.28 -12.46 -39.62
C ALA A 23 -17.48 -12.95 -38.78
N ALA A 24 -17.49 -12.58 -37.50
CA ALA A 24 -18.68 -12.14 -36.74
C ALA A 24 -18.38 -12.07 -35.25
N GLN A 25 -17.98 -10.89 -34.75
CA GLN A 25 -18.47 -10.38 -33.47
C GLN A 25 -18.11 -8.89 -33.35
N SER A 26 -19.00 -8.10 -33.93
CA SER A 26 -19.29 -6.74 -33.49
C SER A 26 -19.67 -6.78 -32.01
N GLY A 27 -18.87 -6.16 -31.15
CA GLY A 27 -19.15 -6.08 -29.71
C GLY A 27 -18.30 -5.04 -29.02
N GLY A 28 -18.73 -3.78 -29.10
CA GLY A 28 -18.40 -2.74 -28.12
C GLY A 28 -16.94 -2.29 -28.06
N SER A 29 -16.59 -1.29 -28.88
CA SER A 29 -15.42 -0.44 -28.66
C SER A 29 -15.62 0.37 -27.37
N HIS A 30 -15.40 -0.24 -26.20
CA HIS A 30 -15.10 0.52 -24.99
C HIS A 30 -13.69 1.07 -25.15
N GLN A 31 -13.62 2.30 -25.67
CA GLN A 31 -12.42 3.13 -25.61
C GLN A 31 -12.01 3.22 -24.14
N SER A 32 -10.97 2.47 -23.79
CA SER A 32 -10.30 2.56 -22.50
C SER A 32 -9.71 3.97 -22.41
N MET A 33 -10.47 4.88 -21.80
CA MET A 33 -9.95 6.14 -21.29
C MET A 33 -8.84 5.77 -20.29
N GLN A 34 -7.59 5.83 -20.76
CA GLN A 34 -6.40 5.73 -19.95
C GLN A 34 -6.33 6.98 -19.07
N MET A 35 -7.11 6.98 -17.98
CA MET A 35 -6.99 8.00 -16.94
C MET A 35 -5.64 7.79 -16.29
N SER A 36 -4.66 8.62 -16.69
CA SER A 36 -3.37 8.73 -16.02
C SER A 36 -3.64 9.11 -14.57
N HIS A 37 -3.59 8.11 -13.68
CA HIS A 37 -3.60 8.32 -12.23
C HIS A 37 -2.24 8.91 -11.88
N GLY A 38 -2.09 10.22 -12.09
CA GLY A 38 -0.98 10.97 -11.53
C GLY A 38 -0.96 10.72 -10.03
N GLU A 39 0.10 10.07 -9.55
CA GLU A 39 0.32 9.81 -8.14
C GLU A 39 0.37 11.17 -7.40
N MET A 40 -0.77 11.62 -6.90
CA MET A 40 -0.82 12.66 -5.89
C MET A 40 -0.23 12.07 -4.62
N LYS A 41 1.07 12.31 -4.42
CA LYS A 41 1.77 12.02 -3.18
C LYS A 41 1.10 12.81 -2.07
N ALA A 42 0.19 12.18 -1.34
CA ALA A 42 -0.47 12.78 -0.20
C ALA A 42 0.59 13.13 0.86
N GLU A 43 0.71 14.41 1.19
CA GLU A 43 1.55 14.85 2.29
C GLU A 43 0.95 14.38 3.62
N GLN A 44 1.74 13.68 4.44
CA GLN A 44 1.29 13.27 5.76
C GLN A 44 1.05 14.51 6.65
N GLN A 45 -0.19 14.71 7.05
CA GLN A 45 -0.58 15.73 8.02
C GLN A 45 -0.32 15.24 9.45
N VAL A 46 0.23 16.11 10.28
CA VAL A 46 0.41 15.83 11.72
C VAL A 46 -0.85 16.25 12.46
N ILE A 47 -1.43 15.32 13.23
CA ILE A 47 -2.64 15.54 14.02
C ILE A 47 -2.30 15.52 15.50
N SER A 48 -2.67 16.59 16.21
CA SER A 48 -2.52 16.68 17.66
C SER A 48 -3.78 16.18 18.38
N ALA A 49 -3.60 15.40 19.43
CA ALA A 49 -4.68 14.88 20.27
C ALA A 49 -4.23 14.76 21.74
N THR A 50 -5.19 14.72 22.66
CA THR A 50 -4.99 14.44 24.09
C THR A 50 -5.73 13.17 24.47
N GLY A 51 -5.29 12.50 25.53
CA GLY A 51 -5.93 11.29 25.99
C GLY A 51 -5.23 10.62 27.17
N ILE A 52 -5.84 9.54 27.65
CA ILE A 52 -5.31 8.71 28.73
C ILE A 52 -4.69 7.45 28.11
N VAL A 53 -3.43 7.18 28.44
CA VAL A 53 -2.76 5.93 28.06
C VAL A 53 -3.43 4.78 28.80
N LYS A 54 -3.86 3.76 28.06
CA LYS A 54 -4.55 2.58 28.59
C LYS A 54 -3.66 1.33 28.61
N ASP A 55 -2.73 1.26 27.67
CA ASP A 55 -1.82 0.12 27.51
C ASP A 55 -0.56 0.56 26.73
N VAL A 56 0.59 -0.03 27.07
CA VAL A 56 1.87 0.21 26.39
C VAL A 56 2.51 -1.14 26.06
N ASP A 57 2.54 -1.47 24.77
CA ASP A 57 3.14 -2.68 24.23
C ASP A 57 4.44 -2.32 23.49
N LEU A 58 5.55 -2.41 24.21
CA LEU A 58 6.88 -2.12 23.67
C LEU A 58 7.34 -3.17 22.65
N HIS A 59 6.85 -4.41 22.74
CA HIS A 59 7.22 -5.49 21.83
C HIS A 59 6.65 -5.24 20.43
N ASN A 60 5.37 -4.85 20.35
CA ASN A 60 4.70 -4.59 19.07
C ASN A 60 4.72 -3.12 18.63
N LYS A 61 5.41 -2.27 19.40
CA LYS A 61 5.48 -0.81 19.21
C LYS A 61 4.12 -0.13 19.19
N LYS A 62 3.24 -0.51 20.11
CA LYS A 62 1.87 -0.01 20.19
C LYS A 62 1.58 0.69 21.50
N ILE A 63 0.82 1.78 21.44
CA ILE A 63 0.26 2.46 22.61
C ILE A 63 -1.25 2.55 22.39
N THR A 64 -2.01 2.07 23.35
CA THR A 64 -3.47 2.20 23.34
C THR A 64 -3.84 3.45 24.14
N ILE A 65 -4.54 4.40 23.50
CA ILE A 65 -4.92 5.68 24.09
C ILE A 65 -6.43 5.84 23.99
N ALA A 66 -7.08 6.11 25.11
CA ALA A 66 -8.43 6.67 25.14
C ALA A 66 -8.31 8.17 24.90
N HIS A 67 -8.44 8.60 23.65
CA HIS A 67 -8.26 9.99 23.26
C HIS A 67 -9.59 10.76 23.29
N ASP A 68 -9.49 12.06 23.55
CA ASP A 68 -10.61 12.99 23.46
C ASP A 68 -11.05 13.19 21.99
N ALA A 69 -12.14 13.89 21.75
CA ALA A 69 -12.53 14.23 20.38
C ALA A 69 -11.40 15.01 19.67
N ILE A 70 -11.21 14.76 18.37
CA ILE A 70 -10.22 15.43 17.52
C ILE A 70 -10.96 16.22 16.44
N PRO A 71 -11.37 17.49 16.71
CA PRO A 71 -12.21 18.26 15.79
C PRO A 71 -11.56 18.52 14.43
N ALA A 72 -10.22 18.61 14.38
CA ALA A 72 -9.48 18.87 13.15
C ALA A 72 -9.72 17.82 12.04
N ILE A 73 -10.12 16.60 12.42
CA ILE A 73 -10.45 15.51 11.50
C ILE A 73 -11.84 14.91 11.74
N GLY A 74 -12.66 15.56 12.58
CA GLY A 74 -14.04 15.14 12.87
C GLY A 74 -14.17 13.82 13.65
N TRP A 75 -13.12 13.35 14.32
CA TRP A 75 -13.19 12.11 15.10
C TRP A 75 -13.78 12.35 16.50
N PRO A 76 -14.68 11.47 16.98
CA PRO A 76 -15.18 11.52 18.36
C PRO A 76 -14.11 11.04 19.35
N ALA A 77 -14.40 11.16 20.66
CA ALA A 77 -13.59 10.52 21.68
C ALA A 77 -13.69 8.99 21.55
N MET A 78 -12.56 8.29 21.54
CA MET A 78 -12.51 6.83 21.38
C MET A 78 -11.20 6.24 21.89
N THR A 79 -11.17 4.92 22.08
CA THR A 79 -9.94 4.20 22.41
C THR A 79 -9.34 3.61 21.15
N MET A 80 -8.12 4.04 20.82
CA MET A 80 -7.41 3.61 19.62
C MET A 80 -5.98 3.19 19.93
N ARG A 81 -5.43 2.37 19.05
CA ARG A 81 -4.06 1.90 19.11
C ARG A 81 -3.19 2.64 18.10
N PHE A 82 -2.20 3.34 18.61
CA PHE A 82 -1.23 4.10 17.83
C PHE A 82 0.11 3.35 17.77
N THR A 83 0.87 3.57 16.70
CA THR A 83 2.19 2.96 16.50
C THR A 83 3.25 4.01 16.70
N PHE A 84 4.24 3.76 17.56
CA PHE A 84 5.43 4.60 17.64
C PHE A 84 6.56 3.98 16.81
N THR A 85 7.41 4.82 16.24
CA THR A 85 8.52 4.38 15.38
C THR A 85 9.80 4.22 16.19
N THR A 86 10.12 5.22 17.02
CA THR A 86 11.27 5.27 17.92
C THR A 86 10.83 5.07 19.36
N GLN A 87 11.55 4.23 20.11
CA GLN A 87 11.37 4.10 21.56
C GLN A 87 12.40 4.98 22.25
N ASP A 88 11.99 6.17 22.66
CA ASP A 88 12.81 7.10 23.44
C ASP A 88 12.40 7.09 24.93
N GLU A 89 13.03 7.96 25.72
CA GLU A 89 12.73 8.12 27.14
C GLU A 89 11.27 8.53 27.39
N GLY A 90 10.67 9.31 26.48
CA GLY A 90 9.27 9.73 26.58
C GLY A 90 8.32 8.54 26.49
N ILE A 91 8.52 7.66 25.51
CA ILE A 91 7.74 6.42 25.37
C ILE A 91 7.97 5.48 26.56
N THR A 92 9.23 5.36 27.02
CA THR A 92 9.60 4.46 28.11
C THR A 92 9.07 4.95 29.48
N ALA A 93 8.83 6.25 29.64
CA ALA A 93 8.31 6.85 30.86
C ALA A 93 6.76 6.78 30.99
N LEU A 94 6.05 6.37 29.94
CA LEU A 94 4.59 6.25 29.97
C LEU A 94 4.14 5.19 30.96
N LYS A 95 3.10 5.51 31.72
CA LYS A 95 2.44 4.63 32.69
C LYS A 95 0.98 4.45 32.28
N THR A 96 0.39 3.33 32.67
CA THR A 96 -0.99 2.94 32.40
C THR A 96 -1.85 3.00 33.66
#